data_AF-A0A328L482-F1
#
_entry.id   AF-A0A328L482-F1
#
_cell.length_a   1.000
_cell.length_b   1.000
_cell.length_c   1.000
_cell.angle_alpha   90.00
_cell.angle_beta   90.00
_cell.angle_gamma   90.00
#
_symmetry.space_group_name_H-M   'P 1'
#
loop_
_entity.id
_entity.type
_entity.pdbx_description
1 polymer ?
#
loop_
_entity_poly.entity_id
_entity_poly.type
_entity_poly.pdbx_seq_one_letter_code
_entity_poly.pdbx_strand_id
1 'polypeptide(L)'
;NIGLTAFIDLLQNRIKHKYVRQNRCKFWTTKLKIALNLRNKLKRKHQEAILKCKSQQFIARQHTEMRKAEISLRKQFQKAKNASLRTEVKQACMDETGAKIWSLVKKISPQTNKRRRKYETQKVDAKDEAEKIADSFESIYSEAD
;
A
#
# COMPACT_ATOMS: atom_id res chain seq x y z
N ASN A 1 -6.28 -6.85 -35.83
CA ASN A 1 -6.72 -6.59 -34.43
C ASN A 1 -5.92 -7.31 -33.32
N ILE A 2 -4.91 -8.13 -33.63
CA ILE A 2 -4.08 -8.87 -32.65
C ILE A 2 -3.34 -7.93 -31.65
N GLY A 3 -3.01 -6.71 -32.06
CA GLY A 3 -2.29 -5.75 -31.22
C GLY A 3 -3.10 -5.22 -30.03
N LEU A 4 -4.42 -5.06 -30.17
CA LEU A 4 -5.25 -4.52 -29.09
C LEU A 4 -5.43 -5.55 -27.97
N THR A 5 -5.69 -6.81 -28.32
CA THR A 5 -5.81 -7.92 -27.37
C THR A 5 -4.50 -8.16 -26.60
N ALA A 6 -3.36 -8.17 -27.30
CA ALA A 6 -2.05 -8.30 -26.66
C ALA A 6 -1.75 -7.13 -25.70
N PHE A 7 -2.13 -5.90 -26.07
CA PHE A 7 -2.00 -4.73 -25.21
C PHE A 7 -2.89 -4.80 -23.96
N ILE A 8 -4.12 -5.31 -24.11
CA ILE A 8 -5.05 -5.51 -23.00
C ILE A 8 -4.49 -6.52 -22.00
N ASP A 9 -3.95 -7.65 -22.47
CA ASP A 9 -3.34 -8.65 -21.59
C ASP A 9 -2.12 -8.09 -20.84
N LEU A 10 -1.30 -7.30 -21.53
CA LEU A 10 -0.16 -6.61 -20.94
C LEU A 10 -0.61 -5.63 -19.84
N LEU A 11 -1.68 -4.86 -20.08
CA LEU A 11 -2.27 -3.97 -19.07
C LEU A 11 -2.85 -4.74 -17.88
N GLN A 12 -3.57 -5.84 -18.10
CA GLN A 12 -4.11 -6.68 -17.03
C GLN A 12 -3.00 -7.27 -16.15
N ASN A 13 -1.90 -7.71 -16.76
CA ASN A 13 -0.76 -8.24 -16.04
C ASN A 13 -0.03 -7.15 -15.25
N ARG A 14 0.24 -5.99 -15.86
CA ARG A 14 0.92 -4.87 -15.16
C ARG A 14 0.09 -4.29 -14.04
N ILE A 15 -1.22 -4.11 -14.22
CA ILE A 15 -2.07 -3.47 -13.21
C ILE A 15 -2.21 -4.32 -11.93
N LYS A 16 -2.13 -5.66 -12.04
CA LYS A 16 -2.13 -6.59 -10.90
C LYS A 16 -1.02 -6.30 -9.89
N HIS A 17 0.15 -5.89 -10.40
CA HIS A 17 1.34 -5.58 -9.59
C HIS A 17 1.34 -4.15 -9.06
N LYS A 18 0.37 -3.31 -9.47
CA LYS A 18 0.25 -1.96 -8.94
C LYS A 18 0.04 -2.01 -7.42
N TYR A 19 0.85 -1.23 -6.71
CA TYR A 19 0.66 -0.97 -5.30
C TYR A 19 -0.58 -0.11 -5.09
N VAL A 20 -1.46 -0.55 -4.20
CA VAL A 20 -2.66 0.18 -3.80
C VAL A 20 -2.65 0.28 -2.28
N ARG A 21 -2.65 1.52 -1.76
CA ARG A 21 -2.75 1.75 -0.32
C ARG A 21 -4.09 1.21 0.19
N GLN A 22 -4.05 0.33 1.18
CA GLN A 22 -5.24 -0.34 1.73
C GLN A 22 -6.32 0.65 2.17
N ASN A 23 -5.96 1.81 2.74
CA ASN A 23 -6.91 2.76 3.30
C ASN A 23 -7.76 3.54 2.28
N ARG A 24 -7.46 3.49 0.97
CA ARG A 24 -8.20 4.25 -0.08
C ARG A 24 -8.66 3.37 -1.23
N CYS A 25 -9.11 2.16 -0.92
CA CYS A 25 -9.58 1.22 -1.94
C CYS A 25 -11.09 1.38 -2.18
N LYS A 26 -11.51 1.59 -3.43
CA LYS A 26 -12.95 1.62 -3.79
C LYS A 26 -13.63 0.23 -3.75
N PHE A 27 -12.85 -0.84 -3.59
CA PHE A 27 -13.30 -2.23 -3.68
C PHE A 27 -13.41 -2.95 -2.31
N TRP A 28 -13.74 -2.21 -1.24
CA TRP A 28 -13.98 -2.81 0.08
C TRP A 28 -15.23 -3.70 0.06
N THR A 29 -15.02 -5.01 -0.03
CA THR A 29 -16.09 -6.00 0.09
C THR A 29 -16.42 -6.26 1.56
N THR A 30 -17.63 -6.76 1.84
CA THR A 30 -18.04 -7.20 3.18
C THR A 30 -17.04 -8.20 3.76
N LYS A 31 -16.56 -9.14 2.94
CA LYS A 31 -15.52 -10.12 3.33
C LYS A 31 -14.23 -9.46 3.78
N LEU A 32 -13.77 -8.43 3.06
CA LEU A 32 -12.57 -7.66 3.44
C LEU A 32 -12.76 -6.88 4.74
N LYS A 33 -13.94 -6.29 4.96
CA LYS A 33 -14.25 -5.59 6.21
C LYS A 33 -14.24 -6.57 7.39
N ILE A 34 -14.84 -7.75 7.24
CA ILE A 34 -14.82 -8.82 8.25
C ILE A 34 -13.38 -9.24 8.56
N ALA A 35 -12.57 -9.51 7.53
CA ALA A 35 -11.18 -9.90 7.71
C ALA A 35 -10.33 -8.80 8.37
N LEU A 36 -10.57 -7.53 8.04
CA LEU A 36 -9.91 -6.38 8.67
C LEU A 36 -10.28 -6.27 10.15
N ASN A 37 -11.56 -6.39 10.47
CA ASN A 37 -12.06 -6.35 11.85
C ASN A 37 -11.46 -7.49 12.68
N LEU A 38 -11.39 -8.71 12.11
CA LEU A 38 -10.74 -9.85 12.77
C LEU A 38 -9.26 -9.57 13.06
N ARG A 39 -8.49 -9.09 12.08
CA ARG A 39 -7.08 -8.71 12.29
C ARG A 39 -6.94 -7.67 13.40
N ASN A 40 -7.76 -6.62 13.38
CA ASN A 40 -7.70 -5.55 14.37
C ASN A 40 -8.08 -6.05 15.78
N LYS A 41 -9.07 -6.93 15.88
CA LYS A 41 -9.45 -7.58 17.15
C LYS A 41 -8.29 -8.41 17.71
N LEU A 42 -7.62 -9.19 16.87
CA LEU A 42 -6.46 -10.00 17.29
C LEU A 42 -5.25 -9.14 17.66
N LYS A 43 -5.01 -8.04 16.94
CA LYS A 43 -3.96 -7.07 17.28
C LYS A 43 -4.18 -6.48 18.68
N ARG A 44 -5.41 -6.07 18.99
CA ARG A 44 -5.77 -5.58 20.34
C ARG A 44 -5.55 -6.65 21.40
N LYS A 45 -6.00 -7.89 21.17
CA LYS A 45 -5.77 -9.01 22.11
C LYS A 45 -4.29 -9.29 22.36
N HIS A 46 -3.46 -9.22 21.31
CA HIS A 46 -2.02 -9.40 21.45
C HIS A 46 -1.39 -8.27 22.27
N GLN A 47 -1.77 -7.01 22.01
CA GLN A 47 -1.34 -5.86 22.80
C GLN A 47 -1.77 -5.96 24.26
N GLU A 48 -3.03 -6.32 24.52
CA GLU A 48 -3.55 -6.56 25.88
C GLU A 48 -2.80 -7.68 26.59
N ALA A 49 -2.40 -8.74 25.88
CA ALA A 49 -1.61 -9.83 26.47
C ALA A 49 -0.22 -9.37 26.93
N ILE A 50 0.41 -8.48 26.16
CA ILE A 50 1.68 -7.85 26.50
C ILE A 50 1.51 -6.93 27.71
N LEU A 51 0.51 -6.02 27.67
CA LEU A 51 0.25 -5.06 28.74
C LEU A 51 -0.12 -5.74 30.07
N LYS A 52 -0.79 -6.88 30.02
CA LYS A 52 -1.15 -7.68 31.20
C LYS A 52 -0.05 -8.66 31.62
N CYS A 53 1.17 -8.53 31.07
CA CYS A 53 2.33 -9.37 31.36
C CYS A 53 2.01 -10.87 31.38
N LYS A 54 1.22 -11.35 30.41
CA LYS A 54 0.87 -12.78 30.31
C LYS A 54 2.11 -13.60 29.99
N SER A 55 2.02 -14.91 30.22
CA SER A 55 3.13 -15.83 29.92
C SER A 55 3.59 -15.72 28.46
N GLN A 56 4.89 -15.91 28.24
CA GLN A 56 5.49 -15.80 26.91
C GLN A 56 4.83 -16.73 25.90
N GLN A 57 4.47 -17.95 26.31
CA GLN A 57 3.74 -18.91 25.47
C GLN A 57 2.37 -18.38 25.03
N PHE A 58 1.63 -17.70 25.93
CA PHE A 58 0.35 -17.10 25.61
C PHE A 58 0.51 -15.95 24.61
N ILE A 59 1.49 -15.07 24.82
CA ILE A 59 1.79 -13.95 23.91
C ILE A 59 2.16 -14.48 22.52
N ALA A 60 3.02 -15.50 22.45
CA ALA A 60 3.43 -16.13 21.18
C ALA A 60 2.24 -16.76 20.43
N ARG A 61 1.29 -17.39 21.15
CA ARG A 61 0.07 -17.92 20.55
C ARG A 61 -0.81 -16.81 19.95
N GLN A 62 -1.02 -15.70 20.66
CA GLN A 62 -1.79 -14.57 20.15
C GLN A 62 -1.11 -13.91 18.94
N HIS A 63 0.22 -13.80 18.96
CA HIS A 63 1.00 -13.29 17.83
C HIS A 63 0.81 -14.17 16.59
N THR A 64 0.86 -15.49 16.75
CA THR A 64 0.68 -16.45 15.65
C THR A 64 -0.71 -16.34 15.03
N GLU A 65 -1.76 -16.24 15.85
CA GLU A 65 -3.13 -16.05 15.37
C GLU A 65 -3.32 -14.71 14.65
N MET A 66 -2.75 -13.63 15.19
CA MET A 66 -2.71 -12.33 14.52
C MET A 66 -2.05 -12.44 13.14
N ARG A 67 -0.88 -13.10 13.04
CA ARG A 67 -0.16 -13.30 11.77
C ARG A 67 -0.97 -14.10 10.75
N LYS A 68 -1.65 -15.17 11.17
CA LYS A 68 -2.55 -15.94 10.28
C LYS A 68 -3.66 -15.04 9.71
N ALA A 69 -4.28 -14.21 10.55
CA ALA A 69 -5.30 -13.26 10.11
C ALA A 69 -4.74 -12.19 9.15
N GLU A 70 -3.52 -11.69 9.39
CA GLU A 70 -2.84 -10.77 8.46
C GLU A 70 -2.62 -11.39 7.09
N ILE A 71 -2.14 -12.63 7.03
CA ILE A 71 -1.91 -13.35 5.78
C ILE A 71 -3.25 -13.56 5.04
N SER A 72 -4.29 -13.98 5.76
CA SER A 72 -5.63 -14.16 5.18
C SER A 72 -6.18 -12.85 4.61
N LEU A 73 -6.09 -11.75 5.35
CA LEU A 73 -6.49 -10.42 4.88
C LEU A 73 -5.73 -10.02 3.62
N ARG A 74 -4.41 -10.21 3.58
CA ARG A 74 -3.57 -9.90 2.40
C ARG A 74 -4.02 -10.69 1.17
N LYS A 75 -4.28 -11.99 1.32
CA LYS A 75 -4.78 -12.86 0.24
C LYS A 75 -6.13 -12.39 -0.28
N GLN A 76 -7.08 -12.13 0.61
CA GLN A 76 -8.40 -11.62 0.23
C GLN A 76 -8.32 -10.25 -0.45
N PHE A 77 -7.48 -9.37 0.08
CA PHE A 77 -7.26 -8.03 -0.47
C PHE A 77 -6.73 -8.10 -1.89
N GLN A 78 -5.72 -8.93 -2.13
CA GLN A 78 -5.17 -9.12 -3.47
C GLN A 78 -6.22 -9.70 -4.44
N LYS A 79 -7.05 -10.66 -3.98
CA LYS A 79 -8.12 -11.23 -4.81
C LYS A 79 -9.15 -10.17 -5.21
N ALA A 80 -9.65 -9.38 -4.26
CA ALA A 80 -10.62 -8.33 -4.51
C ALA A 80 -10.03 -7.20 -5.38
N LYS A 81 -8.79 -6.80 -5.12
CA LYS A 81 -8.05 -5.83 -5.94
C LYS A 81 -7.98 -6.31 -7.39
N ASN A 82 -7.54 -7.54 -7.62
CA ASN A 82 -7.42 -8.10 -8.97
C ASN A 82 -8.77 -8.18 -9.69
N ALA A 83 -9.84 -8.56 -8.97
CA ALA A 83 -11.18 -8.61 -9.54
C ALA A 83 -11.64 -7.21 -9.99
N SER A 84 -11.53 -6.21 -9.11
CA SER A 84 -11.88 -4.82 -9.43
C SER A 84 -11.08 -4.27 -10.62
N LEU A 85 -9.77 -4.52 -10.64
CA LEU A 85 -8.90 -4.05 -11.73
C LEU A 85 -9.21 -4.74 -13.07
N ARG A 86 -9.55 -6.04 -13.06
CA ARG A 86 -10.00 -6.75 -14.28
C ARG A 86 -11.27 -6.15 -14.83
N THR A 87 -12.23 -5.80 -13.96
CA THR A 87 -13.47 -5.12 -14.39
C THR A 87 -13.17 -3.75 -14.97
N GLU A 88 -12.30 -2.94 -14.33
CA GLU A 88 -11.89 -1.64 -14.87
C GLU A 88 -11.24 -1.78 -16.26
N VAL A 89 -10.37 -2.77 -16.47
CA VAL A 89 -9.74 -3.00 -17.78
C VAL A 89 -10.78 -3.41 -18.82
N LYS A 90 -11.66 -4.38 -18.52
CA LYS A 90 -12.74 -4.78 -19.46
C LYS A 90 -13.61 -3.60 -19.89
N GLN A 91 -14.01 -2.76 -18.93
CA GLN A 91 -14.80 -1.55 -19.21
C GLN A 91 -14.05 -0.52 -20.05
N ALA A 92 -12.72 -0.47 -19.94
CA ALA A 92 -11.90 0.41 -20.77
C ALA A 92 -11.70 -0.16 -22.19
N CYS A 93 -11.68 -1.47 -22.36
CA CYS A 93 -11.62 -2.09 -23.69
C CYS A 93 -12.90 -1.87 -24.50
N MET A 94 -14.03 -1.69 -23.83
CA MET A 94 -15.33 -1.38 -24.45
C MET A 94 -15.51 0.12 -24.73
N ASP A 95 -14.53 0.96 -24.38
CA ASP A 95 -14.59 2.40 -24.62
C ASP A 95 -14.03 2.73 -26.01
N GLU A 96 -14.92 3.06 -26.94
CA GLU A 96 -14.60 3.43 -28.33
C GLU A 96 -13.72 4.68 -28.42
N THR A 97 -13.75 5.55 -27.41
CA THR A 97 -12.96 6.79 -27.39
C THR A 97 -11.51 6.59 -26.91
N GLY A 98 -11.21 5.44 -26.29
CA GLY A 98 -9.89 5.15 -25.69
C GLY A 98 -9.54 5.97 -24.44
N ALA A 99 -10.43 6.86 -23.97
CA ALA A 99 -10.18 7.73 -22.82
C ALA A 99 -9.96 6.93 -21.52
N LYS A 100 -10.75 5.87 -21.30
CA LYS A 100 -10.62 4.99 -20.14
C LYS A 100 -9.31 4.19 -20.17
N ILE A 101 -8.85 3.77 -21.36
CA ILE A 101 -7.56 3.10 -21.55
C ILE A 101 -6.43 4.03 -21.12
N TRP A 102 -6.42 5.28 -21.60
CA TRP A 102 -5.42 6.28 -21.21
C TRP A 102 -5.43 6.60 -19.71
N SER A 103 -6.61 6.65 -19.10
CA SER A 103 -6.75 6.84 -17.64
C SER A 103 -6.12 5.67 -16.87
N LEU A 104 -6.32 4.42 -17.31
CA LEU A 104 -5.68 3.24 -16.74
C LEU A 104 -4.16 3.25 -16.91
N VAL A 105 -3.66 3.63 -18.09
CA VAL A 105 -2.22 3.76 -18.35
C VAL A 105 -1.58 4.74 -17.37
N LYS A 106 -2.17 5.93 -17.19
CA LYS A 106 -1.70 6.95 -16.21
C LYS A 106 -1.77 6.44 -14.77
N LYS A 107 -2.74 5.59 -14.43
CA LYS A 107 -2.83 4.95 -13.13
C LYS A 107 -1.72 3.91 -12.92
N ILE A 108 -1.33 3.15 -13.95
CA ILE A 108 -0.33 2.07 -13.86
C ILE A 108 1.10 2.63 -13.88
N SER A 109 1.35 3.60 -14.77
CA SER A 109 2.62 4.30 -14.88
C SER A 109 2.41 5.76 -14.50
N PRO A 110 2.51 6.13 -13.20
CA PRO A 110 2.34 7.50 -12.77
C PRO A 110 3.35 8.46 -13.43
N GLN A 111 4.47 7.92 -13.93
CA GLN A 111 5.51 8.68 -14.62
C GLN A 111 5.00 9.33 -15.92
N THR A 112 3.98 8.75 -16.56
CA THR A 112 3.34 9.33 -17.76
C THR A 112 2.26 10.35 -17.43
N ASN A 113 1.95 10.55 -16.13
CA ASN A 113 0.99 11.55 -15.71
C ASN A 113 1.66 12.94 -15.68
N LYS A 114 1.29 13.82 -16.62
CA LYS A 114 1.76 15.22 -16.67
C LYS A 114 1.57 15.98 -15.35
N ARG A 115 0.60 15.60 -14.51
CA ARG A 115 0.33 16.21 -13.19
C ARG A 115 1.15 15.63 -12.03
N ARG A 116 2.04 14.67 -12.29
CA ARG A 116 2.91 14.12 -11.24
C ARG A 116 3.90 15.19 -10.83
N ARG A 117 3.86 15.63 -9.56
CA ARG A 117 4.99 16.35 -8.94
C ARG A 117 6.20 15.43 -9.02
N LYS A 118 7.25 15.86 -9.73
CA LYS A 118 8.56 15.21 -9.64
C LYS A 118 8.96 15.33 -8.17
N TYR A 119 9.17 14.18 -7.51
CA TYR A 119 9.94 14.20 -6.27
C TYR A 119 11.35 14.48 -6.72
N GLU A 120 11.80 15.72 -6.53
CA GLU A 120 13.23 15.99 -6.43
C GLU A 120 13.69 15.19 -5.23
N THR A 121 14.42 14.10 -5.47
CA THR A 121 15.30 13.55 -4.45
C THR A 121 16.21 14.71 -4.10
N GLN A 122 15.99 15.31 -2.92
CA GLN A 122 16.94 16.26 -2.39
C GLN A 122 18.25 15.49 -2.29
N LYS A 123 19.17 15.79 -3.20
CA LYS A 123 20.58 15.43 -3.06
C LYS A 123 21.15 16.42 -2.06
N VAL A 124 20.67 16.39 -0.81
CA VAL A 124 21.45 17.03 0.24
C VAL A 124 22.65 16.10 0.42
N ASP A 125 23.85 16.66 0.31
CA ASP A 125 25.05 15.89 0.59
C ASP A 125 24.95 15.40 2.04
N ALA A 126 25.37 14.15 2.29
CA ALA A 126 25.35 13.59 3.64
C ALA A 126 26.16 14.44 4.62
N LYS A 127 27.16 15.16 4.09
CA LYS A 127 27.96 16.14 4.84
C LYS A 127 27.14 17.35 5.29
N ASP A 128 26.34 17.93 4.40
CA ASP A 128 25.48 19.08 4.70
C ASP A 128 24.34 18.71 5.66
N GLU A 129 23.83 17.47 5.60
CA GLU A 129 22.86 16.97 6.59
C GLU A 129 23.51 16.78 7.96
N ALA A 130 24.72 16.23 8.02
CA ALA A 130 25.44 16.02 9.27
C ALA A 130 25.79 17.35 9.96
N GLU A 131 26.24 18.36 9.21
CA GLU A 131 26.54 19.70 9.74
C GLU A 131 25.28 20.35 10.31
N LYS A 132 24.14 20.32 9.61
CA LYS A 132 22.88 20.87 10.13
C LYS A 132 22.37 20.15 11.39
N ILE A 133 22.60 18.84 11.48
CA ILE A 133 22.27 18.08 12.69
C ILE A 133 23.20 18.52 13.83
N ALA A 134 24.50 18.64 13.58
CA ALA A 134 25.46 19.10 14.57
C ALA A 134 25.10 20.51 15.10
N ASP A 135 24.80 21.47 14.22
CA ASP A 135 24.36 22.83 14.59
C ASP A 135 23.07 22.80 15.44
N SER A 136 22.14 21.89 15.10
CA SER A 136 20.90 21.73 15.85
C SER A 136 21.15 21.14 17.24
N PHE A 137 22.11 20.22 17.37
CA PHE A 137 22.50 19.67 18.67
C PHE A 137 23.25 20.70 19.50
N GLU A 138 24.20 21.43 18.90
CA GLU A 138 24.95 22.49 19.57
C GLU A 138 23.99 23.55 20.12
N SER A 139 23.02 24.03 19.35
CA SER A 139 22.04 25.01 19.85
C SER A 139 21.20 24.51 21.04
N ILE A 140 20.84 23.22 21.09
CA ILE A 140 20.11 22.63 22.22
C ILE A 140 20.96 22.58 23.50
N TYR A 141 22.26 22.32 23.37
CA TYR A 141 23.15 22.15 24.53
C TYR A 141 23.89 23.45 24.91
N SER A 142 23.92 24.45 24.04
CA SER A 142 24.54 25.76 24.29
C SER A 142 23.60 26.74 24.99
N GLU A 143 22.29 26.45 25.07
CA GLU A 143 21.32 27.24 25.85
C GLU A 143 21.36 26.92 27.37
N ALA A 144 22.24 26.02 27.81
CA ALA A 144 22.34 25.56 29.19
C ALA A 144 23.54 26.10 29.99
N ASP A 145 24.22 27.15 29.50
CA ASP A 145 25.19 27.96 30.28
C ASP A 145 24.73 29.44 30.35
#